data_AF-A0AAU0QJF7-F1
#
_entry.id   AF-A0AAU0QJF7-F1
#
_cell.length_a   1.000
_cell.length_b   1.000
_cell.length_c   1.000
_cell.angle_alpha   90.00
_cell.angle_beta   90.00
_cell.angle_gamma   90.00
#
_symmetry.space_group_name_H-M   'P 1'
#
loop_
_entity.id
_entity.type
_entity.pdbx_description
1 polymer ?
#
loop_
_entity_poly.entity_id
_entity_poly.type
_entity_poly.pdbx_seq_one_letter_code
_entity_poly.pdbx_strand_id
1 'polypeptide(L)'
;MQKESPSLREAKRRATLHAIEEHATLLVLERGYESVTVEDICAAAEISRRTFFNYVESKEIAVFGRPARLPPPEARQRFLHTTHADLVAAVVDTLFDAFVAEHDGQLLRRRKTIRKAHPALSHTRFAQSHEIHQAVVETVAAYLESHPHQRRLDAPTAQEAHAVVTLAGAAVQLGMRQWMTGTDSTVEALRGSMHQALRDVRAIEKE
;
A
#
# COMPACT_ATOMS: atom_id res chain seq x y z
N MET A 1 4.77 -16.05 21.66
CA MET A 1 3.43 -15.44 21.81
C MET A 1 2.48 -16.11 20.84
N GLN A 2 1.48 -16.83 21.34
CA GLN A 2 0.43 -17.43 20.52
C GLN A 2 -0.47 -16.32 19.96
N LYS A 3 -0.72 -16.33 18.64
CA LYS A 3 -1.76 -15.48 18.03
C LYS A 3 -3.10 -15.91 18.61
N GLU A 4 -3.70 -15.09 19.46
CA GLU A 4 -5.10 -15.28 19.87
C GLU A 4 -5.98 -15.27 18.61
N SER A 5 -6.75 -16.34 18.43
CA SER A 5 -7.76 -16.44 17.39
C SER A 5 -8.71 -15.24 17.51
N PRO A 6 -9.03 -14.54 16.41
CA PRO A 6 -9.86 -13.35 16.47
C PRO A 6 -11.20 -13.69 17.11
N SER A 7 -11.67 -12.85 18.02
CA SER A 7 -12.98 -13.05 18.64
C SER A 7 -14.06 -13.09 17.57
N LEU A 8 -15.14 -13.86 17.78
CA LEU A 8 -16.28 -13.92 16.84
C LEU A 8 -16.81 -12.52 16.49
N ARG A 9 -16.67 -11.55 17.41
CA ARG A 9 -16.99 -10.15 17.20
C ARG A 9 -16.07 -9.47 16.18
N GLU A 10 -14.77 -9.67 16.27
CA GLU A 10 -13.80 -9.13 15.31
C GLU A 10 -13.94 -9.76 13.93
N ALA A 11 -14.22 -11.07 13.87
CA ALA A 11 -14.50 -11.76 12.62
C ALA A 11 -15.76 -11.19 11.93
N LYS A 12 -16.87 -11.05 12.66
CA LYS A 12 -18.09 -10.41 12.16
C LYS A 12 -17.84 -8.96 11.73
N ARG A 13 -17.09 -8.20 12.53
CA ARG A 13 -16.75 -6.82 12.21
C ARG A 13 -15.97 -6.73 10.89
N ARG A 14 -15.00 -7.61 10.67
CA ARG A 14 -14.20 -7.65 9.44
C ARG A 14 -15.04 -8.04 8.22
N ALA A 15 -15.93 -9.03 8.38
CA ALA A 15 -16.82 -9.45 7.30
C ALA A 15 -17.77 -8.33 6.87
N THR A 16 -18.36 -7.59 7.82
CA THR A 16 -19.22 -6.43 7.48
C THR A 16 -18.43 -5.31 6.81
N LEU A 17 -17.22 -5.00 7.29
CA LEU A 17 -16.36 -4.00 6.64
C LEU A 17 -16.03 -4.41 5.19
N HIS A 18 -15.63 -5.67 4.99
CA HIS A 18 -15.30 -6.20 3.67
C HIS A 18 -16.51 -6.12 2.71
N ALA A 19 -17.71 -6.50 3.16
CA ALA A 19 -18.93 -6.37 2.36
C ALA A 19 -19.20 -4.92 1.94
N ILE A 20 -19.03 -3.96 2.86
CA ILE A 20 -19.17 -2.52 2.54
C ILE A 20 -18.19 -2.10 1.43
N GLU A 21 -16.92 -2.46 1.57
CA GLU A 21 -15.86 -2.08 0.61
C GLU A 21 -16.02 -2.78 -0.74
N GLU A 22 -16.44 -4.04 -0.73
CA GLU A 22 -16.75 -4.82 -1.92
C GLU A 22 -17.89 -4.19 -2.71
N HIS A 23 -19.06 -4.00 -2.09
CA HIS A 23 -20.21 -3.41 -2.79
C HIS A 23 -19.95 -1.96 -3.22
N ALA A 24 -19.26 -1.16 -2.39
CA ALA A 24 -18.87 0.20 -2.76
C ALA A 24 -18.00 0.23 -4.02
N THR A 25 -16.97 -0.63 -4.09
CA THR A 25 -16.06 -0.64 -5.23
C THR A 25 -16.70 -1.23 -6.49
N LEU A 26 -17.55 -2.25 -6.37
CA LEU A 26 -18.29 -2.81 -7.50
C LEU A 26 -19.27 -1.80 -8.11
N LEU A 27 -20.09 -1.15 -7.28
CA LEU A 27 -21.04 -0.14 -7.75
C LEU A 27 -20.35 1.05 -8.42
N VAL A 28 -19.23 1.52 -7.86
CA VAL A 28 -18.47 2.63 -8.44
C VAL A 28 -17.82 2.25 -9.77
N LEU A 29 -17.35 1.00 -9.93
CA LEU A 29 -16.86 0.53 -11.24
C LEU A 29 -17.97 0.41 -12.28
N GLU A 30 -19.19 0.07 -11.88
CA GLU A 30 -20.34 -0.06 -12.78
C GLU A 30 -20.90 1.32 -13.19
N ARG A 31 -21.10 2.22 -12.23
CA ARG A 31 -21.91 3.44 -12.40
C ARG A 31 -21.12 4.75 -12.31
N GLY A 32 -19.87 4.69 -11.85
CA GLY A 32 -19.05 5.87 -11.57
C GLY A 32 -19.24 6.42 -10.15
N TYR A 33 -18.20 7.08 -9.63
CA TYR A 33 -18.16 7.52 -8.22
C TYR A 33 -19.27 8.50 -7.83
N GLU A 34 -19.56 9.48 -8.69
CA GLU A 34 -20.55 10.53 -8.40
C GLU A 34 -21.99 9.99 -8.38
N SER A 35 -22.28 8.97 -9.20
CA SER A 35 -23.62 8.38 -9.32
C SER A 35 -23.98 7.38 -8.21
N VAL A 36 -23.01 6.95 -7.40
CA VAL A 36 -23.23 6.01 -6.30
C VAL A 36 -23.43 6.75 -4.98
N THR A 37 -24.51 6.44 -4.27
CA THR A 37 -24.82 7.01 -2.95
C THR A 37 -24.47 6.06 -1.81
N VAL A 38 -24.47 6.55 -0.56
CA VAL A 38 -24.29 5.68 0.62
C VAL A 38 -25.47 4.71 0.73
N GLU A 39 -26.66 5.12 0.31
CA GLU A 39 -27.90 4.35 0.34
C GLU A 39 -27.82 3.16 -0.61
N ASP A 40 -27.29 3.36 -1.82
CA ASP A 40 -27.06 2.27 -2.79
C ASP A 40 -26.14 1.20 -2.20
N ILE A 41 -25.06 1.64 -1.56
CA ILE A 41 -24.08 0.73 -0.92
C ILE A 41 -24.74 -0.01 0.25
N CYS A 42 -25.50 0.70 1.08
CA CYS A 42 -26.22 0.10 2.21
C CYS A 42 -27.25 -0.94 1.74
N ALA A 43 -27.99 -0.65 0.68
CA ALA A 43 -28.95 -1.57 0.09
C ALA A 43 -28.25 -2.81 -0.48
N ALA A 44 -27.16 -2.64 -1.23
CA ALA A 44 -26.38 -3.74 -1.80
C ALA A 44 -25.73 -4.63 -0.73
N ALA A 45 -25.27 -4.03 0.38
CA ALA A 45 -24.65 -4.75 1.50
C ALA A 45 -25.66 -5.22 2.57
N GLU A 46 -26.97 -5.02 2.36
CA GLU A 46 -28.04 -5.37 3.31
C GLU A 46 -27.85 -4.81 4.73
N ILE A 47 -27.43 -3.55 4.84
CA ILE A 47 -27.20 -2.87 6.12
C ILE A 47 -27.94 -1.54 6.23
N SER A 48 -28.11 -1.05 7.45
CA SER A 48 -28.60 0.31 7.70
C SER A 48 -27.52 1.36 7.47
N ARG A 49 -27.93 2.60 7.18
CA ARG A 49 -27.01 3.77 7.12
C ARG A 49 -26.23 3.95 8.44
N ARG A 50 -26.88 3.75 9.60
CA ARG A 50 -26.21 3.78 10.91
C ARG A 50 -25.13 2.71 10.99
N THR A 51 -25.41 1.50 10.51
CA THR A 51 -24.43 0.42 10.46
C THR A 51 -23.25 0.83 9.59
N PHE A 52 -23.47 1.32 8.37
CA PHE A 52 -22.40 1.79 7.49
C PHE A 52 -21.42 2.75 8.19
N PHE A 53 -21.95 3.80 8.83
CA PHE A 53 -21.12 4.79 9.54
C PHE A 53 -20.44 4.27 10.81
N ASN A 54 -20.89 3.14 11.38
CA ASN A 54 -20.15 2.48 12.46
C ASN A 54 -18.86 1.79 11.97
N TYR A 55 -18.72 1.57 10.66
CA TYR A 55 -17.57 0.87 10.07
C TYR A 55 -16.65 1.80 9.28
N VAL A 56 -17.21 2.75 8.53
CA VAL A 56 -16.47 3.67 7.67
C VAL A 56 -16.94 5.10 7.86
N GLU A 57 -16.01 6.05 7.75
CA GLU A 57 -16.26 7.47 8.05
C GLU A 57 -16.97 8.19 6.89
N SER A 58 -16.86 7.67 5.66
CA SER A 58 -17.46 8.27 4.46
C SER A 58 -17.56 7.28 3.29
N LYS A 59 -18.31 7.66 2.24
CA LYS A 59 -18.31 6.97 0.94
C LYS A 59 -16.89 6.88 0.37
N GLU A 60 -16.12 7.96 0.49
CA GLU A 60 -14.74 8.00 -0.02
C GLU A 60 -13.87 6.93 0.65
N ILE A 61 -13.98 6.75 1.97
CA ILE A 61 -13.21 5.72 2.69
C ILE A 61 -13.65 4.31 2.29
N ALA A 62 -14.94 4.07 2.11
CA ALA A 62 -15.43 2.77 1.64
C ALA A 62 -14.86 2.42 0.24
N VAL A 63 -14.92 3.39 -0.67
CA VAL A 63 -14.52 3.21 -2.07
C VAL A 63 -12.99 3.14 -2.20
N PHE A 64 -12.27 4.13 -1.70
CA PHE A 64 -10.84 4.30 -1.95
C PHE A 64 -9.94 3.70 -0.85
N GLY A 65 -10.54 3.22 0.24
CA GLY A 65 -9.83 2.75 1.42
C GLY A 65 -9.26 3.91 2.24
N ARG A 66 -8.74 3.60 3.43
CA ARG A 66 -8.04 4.59 4.25
C ARG A 66 -6.76 5.05 3.53
N PRO A 67 -6.36 6.32 3.69
CA PRO A 67 -5.05 6.77 3.24
C PRO A 67 -3.93 5.89 3.80
N ALA A 68 -2.87 5.73 3.02
CA ALA A 68 -1.64 5.12 3.53
C ALA A 68 -1.16 5.92 4.74
N ARG A 69 -0.56 5.25 5.73
CA ARG A 69 -0.05 5.90 6.94
C ARG A 69 1.45 5.75 6.99
N LEU A 70 2.10 6.71 7.66
CA LEU A 70 3.51 6.59 8.00
C LEU A 70 3.77 5.25 8.70
N PRO A 71 4.89 4.57 8.40
CA PRO A 71 5.31 3.39 9.15
C PRO A 71 5.31 3.70 10.65
N PRO A 72 4.79 2.83 11.51
CA PRO A 72 4.80 3.07 12.94
C PRO A 72 6.25 3.16 13.46
N PRO A 73 6.51 3.88 14.56
CA PRO A 73 7.86 4.05 15.11
C PRO A 73 8.61 2.72 15.30
N GLU A 74 7.90 1.65 15.66
CA GLU A 74 8.48 0.32 15.84
C GLU A 74 8.96 -0.31 14.53
N ALA A 75 8.28 -0.07 13.40
CA ALA A 75 8.73 -0.53 12.10
C ALA A 75 10.05 0.16 11.72
N ARG A 76 10.14 1.47 11.98
CA ARG A 76 11.38 2.24 11.79
C ARG A 76 12.51 1.72 12.67
N GLN A 77 12.26 1.49 13.96
CA GLN A 77 13.28 0.94 14.87
C GLN A 77 13.77 -0.44 14.42
N ARG A 78 12.86 -1.35 14.04
CA ARG A 78 13.24 -2.66 13.50
C ARG A 78 14.11 -2.53 12.25
N PHE A 79 13.76 -1.62 11.34
CA PHE A 79 14.55 -1.36 10.14
C PHE A 79 15.97 -0.89 10.48
N LEU A 80 16.12 0.01 11.45
CA LEU A 80 17.42 0.54 11.88
C LEU A 80 18.31 -0.49 12.58
N HIS A 81 17.73 -1.47 13.29
CA HIS A 81 18.48 -2.49 14.04
C HIS A 81 18.71 -3.79 13.26
N THR A 82 18.18 -3.90 12.05
CA THR A 82 18.35 -5.08 11.20
C THR A 82 19.40 -4.82 10.14
N THR A 83 20.40 -5.68 10.04
CA THR A 83 21.34 -5.64 8.91
C THR A 83 20.63 -6.17 7.66
N HIS A 84 20.48 -5.34 6.65
CA HIS A 84 19.82 -5.72 5.39
C HIS A 84 20.86 -6.24 4.40
N ALA A 85 20.71 -7.48 3.94
CA ALA A 85 21.56 -8.04 2.89
C ALA A 85 21.32 -7.34 1.54
N ASP A 86 20.08 -6.92 1.30
CA ASP A 86 19.68 -6.10 0.15
C ASP A 86 18.82 -4.94 0.65
N LEU A 87 19.45 -3.78 0.79
CA LEU A 87 18.80 -2.58 1.31
C LEU A 87 17.63 -2.12 0.42
N VAL A 88 17.74 -2.23 -0.90
CA VAL A 88 16.67 -1.81 -1.81
C VAL A 88 15.47 -2.74 -1.68
N ALA A 89 15.69 -4.05 -1.58
CA ALA A 89 14.61 -5.02 -1.36
C ALA A 89 13.91 -4.80 -0.01
N ALA A 90 14.66 -4.52 1.06
CA ALA A 90 14.09 -4.18 2.36
C ALA A 90 13.23 -2.90 2.32
N VAL A 91 13.64 -1.91 1.51
CA VAL A 91 12.84 -0.69 1.28
C VAL A 91 11.60 -0.99 0.44
N VAL A 92 11.67 -1.89 -0.56
CA VAL A 92 10.48 -2.36 -1.30
C VAL A 92 9.46 -2.96 -0.34
N ASP A 93 9.88 -3.82 0.58
CA ASP A 93 8.99 -4.41 1.59
C ASP A 93 8.41 -3.35 2.54
N THR A 94 9.23 -2.38 2.95
CA THR A 94 8.79 -1.25 3.81
C THR A 94 7.71 -0.41 3.12
N LEU A 95 7.91 -0.09 1.83
CA LEU A 95 6.93 0.65 1.04
C LEU A 95 5.67 -0.20 0.82
N PHE A 96 5.81 -1.49 0.50
CA PHE A 96 4.68 -2.40 0.37
C PHE A 96 3.80 -2.41 1.63
N ASP A 97 4.40 -2.58 2.80
CA ASP A 97 3.68 -2.63 4.07
C ASP A 97 3.00 -1.28 4.40
N ALA A 98 3.57 -0.15 3.98
CA ALA A 98 2.97 1.18 4.15
C ALA A 98 1.76 1.42 3.24
N PHE A 99 1.78 0.86 2.01
CA PHE A 99 0.76 1.11 0.99
C PHE A 99 -0.32 0.03 0.90
N VAL A 100 -0.06 -1.17 1.42
CA VAL A 100 -0.96 -2.33 1.32
C VAL A 100 -1.42 -2.74 2.72
N ALA A 101 -2.37 -1.99 3.27
CA ALA A 101 -3.13 -2.41 4.45
C ALA A 101 -4.24 -3.44 4.10
N GLU A 102 -4.56 -3.55 2.81
CA GLU A 102 -5.61 -4.41 2.29
C GLU A 102 -5.10 -5.84 2.09
N HIS A 103 -5.82 -6.82 2.61
CA HIS A 103 -5.45 -8.24 2.46
C HIS A 103 -6.18 -8.88 1.28
N ASP A 104 -7.22 -8.23 0.77
CA ASP A 104 -7.93 -8.61 -0.44
C ASP A 104 -7.35 -7.91 -1.67
N GLY A 105 -6.59 -8.68 -2.47
CA GLY A 105 -5.99 -8.14 -3.68
C GLY A 105 -7.00 -7.82 -4.79
N GLN A 106 -8.19 -8.45 -4.84
CA GLN A 106 -9.25 -8.03 -5.78
C GLN A 106 -9.76 -6.64 -5.43
N LEU A 107 -10.03 -6.40 -4.14
CA LEU A 107 -10.41 -5.08 -3.65
C LEU A 107 -9.33 -4.03 -3.96
N LEU A 108 -8.05 -4.38 -3.78
CA LEU A 108 -6.94 -3.50 -4.14
C LEU A 108 -6.89 -3.19 -5.64
N ARG A 109 -7.13 -4.17 -6.53
CA ARG A 109 -7.23 -3.95 -7.98
C ARG A 109 -8.36 -2.99 -8.34
N ARG A 110 -9.57 -3.23 -7.79
CA ARG A 110 -10.73 -2.36 -8.00
C ARG A 110 -10.41 -0.92 -7.59
N ARG A 111 -9.84 -0.73 -6.39
CA ARG A 111 -9.40 0.59 -5.89
C ARG A 111 -8.36 1.27 -6.78
N LYS A 112 -7.42 0.50 -7.35
CA LYS A 112 -6.43 1.05 -8.30
C LYS A 112 -7.09 1.49 -9.60
N THR A 113 -8.03 0.71 -10.13
CA THR A 113 -8.80 1.07 -11.33
C THR A 113 -9.64 2.33 -11.10
N ILE A 114 -10.41 2.39 -10.02
CA ILE A 114 -11.24 3.56 -9.68
C ILE A 114 -10.37 4.81 -9.53
N ARG A 115 -9.24 4.72 -8.83
CA ARG A 115 -8.33 5.86 -8.62
C ARG A 115 -7.73 6.38 -9.94
N LYS A 116 -7.44 5.48 -10.88
CA LYS A 116 -6.96 5.87 -12.22
C LYS A 116 -8.02 6.65 -13.00
N ALA A 117 -9.30 6.29 -12.84
CA ALA A 117 -10.43 6.98 -13.47
C ALA A 117 -10.80 8.31 -12.79
N HIS A 118 -10.48 8.48 -11.50
CA HIS A 118 -10.85 9.67 -10.71
C HIS A 118 -9.64 10.37 -10.06
N PRO A 119 -8.72 10.95 -10.84
CA PRO A 119 -7.50 11.58 -10.32
C PRO A 119 -7.78 12.80 -9.43
N ALA A 120 -8.88 13.53 -9.65
CA ALA A 120 -9.26 14.69 -8.85
C ALA A 120 -9.53 14.36 -7.36
N LEU A 121 -9.90 13.11 -7.05
CA LEU A 121 -10.11 12.63 -5.68
C LEU A 121 -8.80 12.19 -5.00
N SER A 122 -7.64 12.40 -5.65
CA SER A 122 -6.33 11.88 -5.21
C SER A 122 -5.39 12.94 -4.61
N HIS A 123 -5.75 14.23 -4.55
CA HIS A 123 -4.83 15.29 -4.10
C HIS A 123 -4.30 15.07 -2.67
N THR A 124 -5.18 14.82 -1.70
CA THR A 124 -4.78 14.53 -0.30
C THR A 124 -3.92 13.26 -0.21
N ARG A 125 -4.17 12.26 -1.07
CA ARG A 125 -3.43 11.00 -1.09
C ARG A 125 -2.04 11.14 -1.72
N PHE A 126 -1.88 12.08 -2.66
CA PHE A 126 -0.58 12.38 -3.24
C PHE A 126 0.35 13.00 -2.19
N ALA A 127 -0.13 13.98 -1.42
CA ALA A 127 0.60 14.57 -0.30
C ALA A 127 1.03 13.49 0.70
N GLN A 128 0.11 12.62 1.10
CA GLN A 128 0.41 11.51 2.01
C GLN A 128 1.45 10.53 1.46
N SER A 129 1.40 10.21 0.17
CA SER A 129 2.38 9.34 -0.48
C SER A 129 3.77 9.98 -0.50
N HIS A 130 3.83 11.30 -0.69
CA HIS A 130 5.08 12.05 -0.66
C HIS A 130 5.67 12.07 0.77
N GLU A 131 4.84 12.31 1.78
CA GLU A 131 5.25 12.23 3.19
C GLU A 131 5.81 10.85 3.56
N ILE A 132 5.16 9.76 3.13
CA ILE A 132 5.67 8.39 3.35
C ILE A 132 7.01 8.20 2.67
N HIS A 133 7.13 8.62 1.41
CA HIS A 133 8.40 8.52 0.68
C HIS A 133 9.52 9.27 1.42
N GLN A 134 9.27 10.49 1.87
CA GLN A 134 10.24 11.28 2.63
C GLN A 134 10.61 10.61 3.95
N ALA A 135 9.65 10.11 4.72
CA ALA A 135 9.91 9.42 5.98
C ALA A 135 10.74 8.13 5.81
N VAL A 136 10.56 7.43 4.68
CA VAL A 136 11.39 6.27 4.33
C VAL A 136 12.80 6.71 3.94
N VAL A 137 12.98 7.80 3.19
CA VAL A 137 14.30 8.38 2.91
C VAL A 137 15.05 8.73 4.20
N GLU A 138 14.37 9.39 5.16
CA GLU A 138 14.95 9.73 6.46
C GLU A 138 15.34 8.49 7.28
N THR A 139 14.52 7.44 7.21
CA THR A 139 14.85 6.14 7.81
C THR A 139 16.09 5.50 7.18
N VAL A 140 16.19 5.50 5.85
CA VAL A 140 17.32 4.92 5.13
C VAL A 140 18.61 5.74 5.35
N ALA A 141 18.52 7.06 5.42
CA ALA A 141 19.66 7.92 5.72
C ALA A 141 20.22 7.60 7.11
N ALA A 142 19.37 7.55 8.14
CA ALA A 142 19.78 7.16 9.49
C ALA A 142 20.34 5.73 9.57
N TYR A 143 19.81 4.80 8.76
CA TYR A 143 20.36 3.45 8.64
C TYR A 143 21.78 3.47 8.08
N LEU A 144 22.02 4.18 6.98
CA LEU A 144 23.33 4.26 6.33
C LEU A 144 24.38 5.02 7.19
N GLU A 145 23.95 6.00 7.98
CA GLU A 145 24.82 6.68 8.95
C GLU A 145 25.29 5.73 10.06
N SER A 146 24.40 4.87 10.56
CA SER A 146 24.73 3.87 11.58
C SER A 146 25.43 2.63 11.01
N HIS A 147 25.35 2.41 9.69
CA HIS A 147 25.98 1.28 9.00
C HIS A 147 26.84 1.75 7.81
N PRO A 148 27.97 2.44 8.03
CA PRO A 148 28.78 3.00 6.93
C PRO A 148 29.27 1.95 5.92
N HIS A 149 29.46 0.70 6.35
CA HIS A 149 29.87 -0.42 5.48
C HIS A 149 28.80 -0.86 4.46
N GLN A 150 27.55 -0.45 4.64
CA GLN A 150 26.45 -0.71 3.70
C GLN A 150 26.41 0.32 2.56
N ARG A 151 27.16 1.41 2.69
CA ARG A 151 27.22 2.45 1.67
C ARG A 151 27.97 1.96 0.43
N ARG A 152 27.45 2.32 -0.74
CA ARG A 152 27.96 1.92 -2.06
C ARG A 152 28.31 3.11 -2.94
N LEU A 153 27.82 4.31 -2.61
CA LEU A 153 28.08 5.52 -3.37
C LEU A 153 29.09 6.42 -2.66
N ASP A 154 30.05 6.94 -3.43
CA ASP A 154 30.90 8.05 -2.99
C ASP A 154 30.15 9.39 -3.15
N ALA A 155 29.12 9.56 -2.32
CA ALA A 155 28.21 10.71 -2.31
C ALA A 155 27.76 11.01 -0.86
N PRO A 156 27.08 12.14 -0.59
CA PRO A 156 26.46 12.35 0.72
C PRO A 156 25.43 11.25 1.06
N THR A 157 25.36 10.83 2.32
CA THR A 157 24.45 9.76 2.78
C THR A 157 22.99 10.02 2.40
N ALA A 158 22.54 11.27 2.48
CA ALA A 158 21.19 11.66 2.09
C ALA A 158 20.90 11.41 0.59
N GLN A 159 21.89 11.61 -0.28
CA GLN A 159 21.76 11.35 -1.72
C GLN A 159 21.68 9.85 -2.01
N GLU A 160 22.51 9.05 -1.35
CA GLU A 160 22.44 7.59 -1.46
C GLU A 160 21.12 7.03 -0.95
N ALA A 161 20.63 7.52 0.20
CA ALA A 161 19.32 7.16 0.72
C ALA A 161 18.19 7.50 -0.25
N HIS A 162 18.23 8.70 -0.85
CA HIS A 162 17.26 9.09 -1.87
C HIS A 162 17.30 8.18 -3.10
N ALA A 163 18.49 7.81 -3.58
CA ALA A 163 18.65 6.89 -4.70
C ALA A 163 18.08 5.50 -4.39
N VAL A 164 18.37 4.96 -3.21
CA VAL A 164 17.83 3.67 -2.73
C VAL A 164 16.29 3.68 -2.74
N VAL A 165 15.68 4.71 -2.15
CA VAL A 165 14.20 4.79 -2.08
C VAL A 165 13.59 5.02 -3.45
N THR A 166 14.24 5.79 -4.32
CA THR A 166 13.79 6.00 -5.71
C THR A 166 13.79 4.69 -6.50
N LEU A 167 14.87 3.89 -6.39
CA LEU A 167 14.95 2.57 -7.04
C LEU A 167 13.89 1.61 -6.51
N ALA A 168 13.69 1.57 -5.18
CA ALA A 168 12.62 0.77 -4.59
C ALA A 168 11.23 1.23 -5.06
N GLY A 169 11.00 2.54 -5.14
CA GLY A 169 9.76 3.12 -5.65
C GLY A 169 9.48 2.74 -7.10
N ALA A 170 10.51 2.72 -7.96
CA ALA A 170 10.41 2.25 -9.34
C ALA A 170 10.01 0.77 -9.42
N ALA A 171 10.64 -0.10 -8.61
CA ALA A 171 10.29 -1.51 -8.52
C ALA A 171 8.83 -1.72 -8.04
N VAL A 172 8.40 -0.96 -7.02
CA VAL A 172 7.01 -0.98 -6.53
C VAL A 172 6.03 -0.57 -7.63
N GLN A 173 6.32 0.49 -8.38
CA GLN A 173 5.47 0.94 -9.48
C GLN A 173 5.38 -0.08 -10.62
N LEU A 174 6.51 -0.64 -11.04
CA LEU A 174 6.57 -1.65 -12.10
C LEU A 174 5.88 -2.94 -11.69
N GLY A 175 6.17 -3.45 -10.49
CA GLY A 175 5.54 -4.66 -9.95
C GLY A 175 4.04 -4.51 -9.79
N MET A 176 3.56 -3.34 -9.33
CA MET A 176 2.12 -3.03 -9.29
C MET A 176 1.49 -3.06 -10.69
N ARG A 177 2.16 -2.51 -11.72
CA ARG A 177 1.65 -2.55 -13.10
C ARG A 177 1.58 -3.99 -13.63
N GLN A 178 2.65 -4.76 -13.46
CA GLN A 178 2.71 -6.18 -13.87
C GLN A 178 1.59 -6.99 -13.19
N TRP A 179 1.43 -6.82 -11.88
CA TRP A 179 0.39 -7.49 -11.11
C TRP A 179 -1.02 -7.10 -11.56
N MET A 180 -1.29 -5.82 -11.82
CA MET A 180 -2.60 -5.38 -12.33
C MET A 180 -2.99 -6.05 -13.66
N THR A 181 -2.01 -6.38 -14.51
CA THR A 181 -2.22 -7.10 -15.78
C THR A 181 -2.14 -8.62 -15.66
N GLY A 182 -1.67 -9.14 -14.52
CA GLY A 182 -1.51 -10.57 -14.28
C GLY A 182 -2.81 -11.27 -13.88
N THR A 183 -2.82 -12.59 -13.96
CA THR A 183 -3.96 -13.44 -13.60
C THR A 183 -4.13 -13.62 -12.10
N ASP A 184 -3.02 -13.68 -11.35
CA ASP A 184 -3.04 -13.86 -9.90
C ASP A 184 -3.28 -12.53 -9.17
N SER A 185 -4.46 -12.39 -8.56
CA SER A 185 -4.88 -11.20 -7.82
C SER A 185 -4.54 -11.23 -6.34
N THR A 186 -3.71 -12.16 -5.87
CA THR A 186 -3.35 -12.21 -4.45
C THR A 186 -2.35 -11.10 -4.08
N VAL A 187 -2.37 -10.71 -2.81
CA VAL A 187 -1.41 -9.76 -2.24
C VAL A 187 0.02 -10.33 -2.24
N GLU A 188 0.15 -11.65 -2.12
CA GLU A 188 1.43 -12.35 -2.23
C GLU A 188 2.01 -12.24 -3.66
N ALA A 189 1.19 -12.46 -4.69
CA ALA A 189 1.62 -12.25 -6.07
C ALA A 189 2.02 -10.80 -6.36
N LEU A 190 1.38 -9.82 -5.71
CA LEU A 190 1.79 -8.43 -5.79
C LEU A 190 3.20 -8.23 -5.20
N ARG A 191 3.46 -8.74 -3.99
CA ARG A 191 4.78 -8.67 -3.35
C ARG A 191 5.83 -9.32 -4.26
N GLY A 192 5.55 -10.52 -4.77
CA GLY A 192 6.41 -11.23 -5.72
C GLY A 192 6.70 -10.42 -6.99
N SER A 193 5.70 -9.74 -7.55
CA SER A 193 5.85 -8.89 -8.73
C SER A 193 6.75 -7.68 -8.47
N MET A 194 6.70 -7.07 -7.27
CA MET A 194 7.61 -5.96 -6.92
C MET A 194 9.06 -6.42 -6.80
N HIS A 195 9.30 -7.58 -6.19
CA HIS A 195 10.64 -8.16 -6.10
C HIS A 195 11.16 -8.64 -7.46
N GLN A 196 10.29 -9.14 -8.34
CA GLN A 196 10.66 -9.46 -9.72
C GLN A 196 11.04 -8.19 -10.49
N ALA A 197 10.23 -7.13 -10.40
CA ALA A 197 10.53 -5.85 -11.03
C ALA A 197 11.87 -5.26 -10.55
N LEU A 198 12.22 -5.41 -9.27
CA LEU A 198 13.53 -5.00 -8.76
C LEU A 198 14.68 -5.78 -9.43
N ARG A 199 14.51 -7.09 -9.65
CA ARG A 199 15.49 -7.91 -10.38
C ARG A 199 15.60 -7.46 -11.84
N ASP A 200 14.47 -7.20 -12.49
CA ASP A 200 14.43 -6.77 -13.89
C ASP A 200 15.14 -5.42 -14.07
N VAL A 201 14.87 -4.43 -13.21
CA VAL A 201 15.55 -3.12 -13.25
C VAL A 201 17.07 -3.26 -13.14
N ARG A 202 17.55 -4.15 -12.28
CA ARG A 202 18.98 -4.42 -12.10
C ARG A 202 19.60 -5.21 -13.25
N ALA A 203 18.80 -5.90 -14.06
CA ALA A 203 19.29 -6.65 -15.21
C ALA A 203 19.52 -5.75 -16.43
N ILE A 204 18.77 -4.64 -16.56
CA ILE A 204 18.88 -3.68 -17.67
C ILE A 204 20.30 -3.09 -17.80
N GLU A 205 21.01 -2.92 -16.69
CA GLU A 205 22.37 -2.34 -16.67
C GLU A 205 23.50 -3.37 -16.90
N LYS A 206 23.17 -4.65 -17.05
CA LYS A 206 24.17 -5.73 -17.18
C LYS A 206 24.49 -6.15 -18.62
N GLU A 207 23.99 -5.41 -19.61
CA GLU A 207 24.37 -5.52 -21.03
C GLU A 207 25.27 -4.35 -21.45
#